data_AF-M1C2B5-F1
#
_entry.id   AF-M1C2B5-F1
#
_cell.length_a   1.000
_cell.length_b   1.000
_cell.length_c   1.000
_cell.angle_alpha   90.00
_cell.angle_beta   90.00
_cell.angle_gamma   90.00
#
_symmetry.space_group_name_H-M   'P 1'
#
loop_
_entity.id
_entity.type
_entity.pdbx_description
1 polymer ?
#
loop_
_entity_poly.entity_id
_entity_poly.type
_entity_poly.pdbx_seq_one_letter_code
_entity_poly.pdbx_strand_id
1 'polypeptide(L)'
;MECAGRGSRTPCSGPAMRRCRRCQAVAYCSISHQVSHGNVHKKECQRLEQQMKHAHVVSDFPFRFSEEATMQVCDKRETRCSFLIKQGVHRLGMWTFECSCGASTDIFDCSRLMKDWNLSITLCPCREPSTPLPKLLSGWKEYYEWRCIPLDSPVALLLHWPLTLYWAIKLADQGNLTPEISNELCIHYLGPEKELHQLSVFSELHAVFPDVRIHIDLVGPAVPEERDQLQV
;
A
#
# COMPACT_ATOMS: atom_id res chain seq x y z
N MET A 1 3.17 -16.11 6.44
CA MET A 1 4.03 -16.17 5.24
C MET A 1 3.75 -17.45 4.49
N GLU A 2 3.73 -17.37 3.16
CA GLU A 2 3.59 -18.54 2.29
C GLU A 2 4.92 -19.27 2.11
N CYS A 3 4.85 -20.53 1.67
CA CYS A 3 6.04 -21.29 1.36
C CYS A 3 6.61 -20.85 0.00
N ALA A 4 7.87 -20.41 -0.04
CA ALA A 4 8.51 -20.01 -1.29
C ALA A 4 8.85 -21.18 -2.23
N GLY A 5 8.74 -22.42 -1.76
CA GLY A 5 8.80 -23.61 -2.60
C GLY A 5 7.43 -24.08 -3.10
N ARG A 6 6.35 -23.31 -2.87
CA ARG A 6 5.02 -23.59 -3.42
C ARG A 6 5.12 -23.64 -4.96
N GLY A 7 4.47 -24.63 -5.57
CA GLY A 7 4.57 -24.89 -7.02
C GLY A 7 5.79 -25.71 -7.43
N SER A 8 6.61 -26.17 -6.48
CA SER A 8 7.62 -27.20 -6.74
C SER A 8 6.98 -28.58 -6.96
N ARG A 9 7.80 -29.59 -7.31
CA ARG A 9 7.33 -30.94 -7.64
C ARG A 9 6.58 -31.65 -6.51
N THR A 10 6.71 -31.20 -5.27
CA THR A 10 6.06 -31.81 -4.11
C THR A 10 5.08 -30.84 -3.46
N PRO A 11 3.90 -31.31 -2.97
CA PRO A 11 2.95 -30.46 -2.27
C PRO A 11 3.51 -29.82 -0.99
N CYS A 12 2.95 -28.69 -0.59
CA CYS A 12 3.26 -28.10 0.72
C CYS A 12 2.75 -28.99 1.86
N SER A 13 3.59 -29.19 2.86
CA SER A 13 3.33 -30.03 4.04
C SER A 13 2.71 -29.27 5.23
N GLY A 14 2.48 -27.97 5.10
CA GLY A 14 1.96 -27.12 6.17
C GLY A 14 2.45 -25.67 6.10
N PRO A 15 2.33 -24.91 7.21
CA PRO A 15 2.77 -23.51 7.28
C PRO A 15 4.28 -23.35 7.04
N ALA A 16 4.67 -22.24 6.41
CA ALA A 16 6.07 -21.94 6.14
C ALA A 16 6.77 -21.33 7.38
N MET A 17 7.27 -22.20 8.26
CA MET A 17 7.94 -21.78 9.50
C MET A 17 9.46 -21.71 9.39
N ARG A 18 10.06 -22.36 8.38
CA ARG A 18 11.52 -22.45 8.24
C ARG A 18 12.04 -21.29 7.41
N ARG A 19 12.57 -20.25 8.03
CA ARG A 19 13.18 -19.11 7.33
C ARG A 19 14.57 -19.45 6.79
N CYS A 20 14.96 -18.82 5.68
CA CYS A 20 16.34 -18.84 5.21
C CYS A 20 17.24 -18.22 6.28
N ARG A 21 18.26 -18.96 6.73
CA ARG A 21 19.14 -18.54 7.84
C ARG A 21 19.91 -17.24 7.55
N ARG A 22 20.17 -16.96 6.27
CA ARG A 22 20.91 -15.78 5.83
C ARG A 22 20.00 -14.56 5.71
N CYS A 23 19.09 -14.56 4.73
CA CYS A 23 18.27 -13.37 4.48
C CYS A 23 17.12 -13.18 5.45
N GLN A 24 16.61 -14.23 6.11
CA GLN A 24 15.41 -14.22 6.96
C GLN A 24 14.09 -13.77 6.30
N ALA A 25 14.13 -13.32 5.04
CA ALA A 25 12.96 -12.87 4.27
C ALA A 25 12.09 -14.01 3.74
N VAL A 26 12.71 -15.13 3.36
CA VAL A 26 12.03 -16.24 2.67
C VAL A 26 11.79 -17.40 3.63
N ALA A 27 10.59 -18.00 3.59
CA ALA A 27 10.21 -19.12 4.44
C ALA A 27 9.75 -20.37 3.67
N TYR A 28 9.92 -21.53 4.29
CA TYR A 28 9.64 -22.85 3.73
C TYR A 28 8.84 -23.71 4.70
N CYS A 29 7.96 -24.57 4.19
CA CYS A 29 7.25 -25.55 5.01
C CYS A 29 8.10 -26.81 5.28
N SER A 30 9.15 -27.06 4.49
CA SER A 30 10.00 -28.26 4.60
C SER A 30 11.46 -27.99 4.18
N ILE A 31 12.36 -28.94 4.45
CA ILE A 31 13.74 -28.93 3.93
C ILE A 31 13.76 -29.13 2.42
N SER A 32 12.93 -30.05 1.92
CA SER A 32 12.82 -30.37 0.50
C SER A 32 12.53 -29.11 -0.32
N HIS A 33 11.55 -28.31 0.10
CA HIS A 33 11.20 -27.04 -0.57
C HIS A 33 12.29 -25.97 -0.49
N GLN A 34 13.04 -25.92 0.62
CA GLN A 34 14.18 -25.02 0.75
C GLN A 34 15.30 -25.39 -0.21
N VAL A 35 15.61 -26.68 -0.33
CA VAL A 35 16.65 -27.17 -1.24
C VAL A 35 16.22 -26.98 -2.69
N SER A 36 14.98 -27.32 -3.04
CA SER A 36 14.47 -27.19 -4.41
C SER A 36 14.43 -25.73 -4.89
N HIS A 37 14.03 -24.80 -4.02
CA HIS A 37 14.00 -23.37 -4.35
C HIS A 37 15.40 -22.71 -4.24
N GLY A 38 16.37 -23.39 -3.64
CA GLY A 38 17.69 -22.83 -3.31
C GLY A 38 18.43 -22.18 -4.50
N ASN A 39 18.36 -22.79 -5.68
CA ASN A 39 19.03 -22.26 -6.88
C ASN A 39 18.44 -20.92 -7.38
N VAL A 40 17.13 -20.76 -7.24
CA VAL A 40 16.43 -19.50 -7.58
C VAL A 40 16.69 -18.48 -6.49
N HIS A 41 16.49 -18.88 -5.23
CA HIS A 41 16.66 -18.01 -4.07
C HIS A 41 18.08 -17.45 -3.93
N LYS A 42 19.11 -18.24 -4.23
CA LYS A 42 20.52 -17.83 -4.05
C LYS A 42 20.85 -16.53 -4.80
N LYS A 43 20.23 -16.29 -5.96
CA LYS A 43 20.43 -15.07 -6.77
C LYS A 43 19.95 -13.81 -6.02
N GLU A 44 18.86 -13.92 -5.28
CA GLU A 44 18.22 -12.81 -4.57
C GLU A 44 18.59 -12.74 -3.08
N CYS A 45 19.15 -13.81 -2.52
CA CYS A 45 19.34 -13.95 -1.08
C CYS A 45 20.18 -12.82 -0.48
N GLN A 46 21.24 -12.38 -1.16
CA GLN A 46 22.07 -11.28 -0.68
C GLN A 46 21.32 -9.93 -0.68
N ARG A 47 20.55 -9.65 -1.75
CA ARG A 47 19.73 -8.43 -1.82
C ARG A 47 18.68 -8.41 -0.72
N LEU A 48 17.98 -9.53 -0.51
CA LEU A 48 16.99 -9.68 0.55
C LEU A 48 17.60 -9.55 1.94
N GLU A 49 18.81 -10.07 2.16
CA GLU A 49 19.55 -9.89 3.41
C GLU A 49 19.81 -8.41 3.71
N GLN A 50 20.25 -7.62 2.73
CA GLN A 50 20.45 -6.17 2.92
C GLN A 50 19.14 -5.44 3.21
N GLN A 51 18.05 -5.83 2.56
CA GLN A 51 16.72 -5.26 2.84
C GLN A 51 16.27 -5.58 4.27
N MET A 52 16.46 -6.82 4.72
CA MET A 52 16.03 -7.24 6.05
C MET A 52 16.82 -6.58 7.19
N LYS A 53 18.03 -6.05 6.94
CA LYS A 53 18.73 -5.19 7.92
C LYS A 53 17.95 -3.93 8.27
N HIS A 54 17.15 -3.43 7.33
CA HIS A 54 16.35 -2.20 7.49
C HIS A 54 14.88 -2.50 7.85
N ALA A 55 14.51 -3.77 8.09
CA ALA A 55 13.12 -4.15 8.34
C ALA A 55 12.50 -3.41 9.53
N HIS A 56 13.29 -3.12 10.58
CA HIS A 56 12.84 -2.36 11.74
C HIS A 56 12.50 -0.91 11.38
N VAL A 57 13.28 -0.26 10.52
CA VAL A 57 13.02 1.12 10.04
C VAL A 57 11.75 1.15 9.20
N VAL A 58 11.57 0.17 8.32
CA VAL A 58 10.39 0.10 7.43
C VAL A 58 9.09 -0.20 8.18
N SER A 59 9.19 -0.72 9.42
CA SER A 59 8.03 -0.97 10.30
C SER A 59 7.86 0.06 11.42
N ASP A 60 8.72 1.08 11.47
CA ASP A 60 8.66 2.16 12.47
C ASP A 60 7.70 3.26 12.01
N PHE A 61 6.40 2.98 12.18
CA PHE A 61 5.33 3.91 11.82
C PHE A 61 4.93 4.78 13.00
N PRO A 62 4.70 6.10 12.81
CA PRO A 62 4.38 7.03 13.88
C PRO A 62 2.93 6.90 14.40
N PHE A 63 2.15 5.95 13.90
CA PHE A 63 0.73 5.85 14.21
C PHE A 63 0.47 5.21 15.57
N ARG A 64 -0.58 5.68 16.25
CA ARG A 64 -1.02 5.07 17.52
C ARG A 64 -1.59 3.67 17.34
N PHE A 65 -2.00 3.33 16.12
CA PHE A 65 -2.57 2.03 15.76
C PHE A 65 -1.58 1.06 15.12
N SER A 66 -0.30 1.43 14.95
CA SER A 66 0.69 0.60 14.22
C SER A 66 0.79 -0.82 14.75
N GLU A 67 0.81 -0.97 16.08
CA GLU A 67 0.87 -2.28 16.74
C GLU A 67 -0.38 -3.11 16.45
N GLU A 68 -1.57 -2.52 16.63
CA GLU A 68 -2.85 -3.20 16.41
C GLU A 68 -3.05 -3.58 14.94
N ALA A 69 -2.92 -2.62 14.02
CA ALA A 69 -3.25 -2.77 12.61
C ALA A 69 -2.21 -3.56 11.80
N THR A 70 -0.99 -3.69 12.32
CA THR A 70 0.11 -4.41 11.67
C THR A 70 0.51 -5.66 12.45
N MET A 71 1.09 -5.50 13.65
CA MET A 71 1.70 -6.63 14.38
C MET A 71 0.65 -7.61 14.90
N GLN A 72 -0.40 -7.12 15.57
CA GLN A 72 -1.43 -7.98 16.14
C GLN A 72 -2.28 -8.65 15.05
N VAL A 73 -2.51 -7.98 13.91
CA VAL A 73 -3.11 -8.61 12.73
C VAL A 73 -2.21 -9.70 12.13
N CYS A 74 -0.90 -9.46 12.00
CA CYS A 74 0.05 -10.48 11.53
C CYS A 74 0.09 -11.72 12.45
N ASP A 75 0.01 -11.49 13.76
CA ASP A 75 0.00 -12.53 14.78
C ASP A 75 -1.37 -13.19 14.98
N LYS A 76 -2.38 -12.78 14.20
CA LYS A 76 -3.77 -13.25 14.30
C LYS A 76 -4.41 -13.03 15.68
N ARG A 77 -3.89 -12.06 16.44
CA ARG A 77 -4.47 -11.59 17.71
C ARG A 77 -5.61 -10.62 17.50
N GLU A 78 -5.53 -9.84 16.42
CA GLU A 78 -6.56 -8.93 15.95
C GLU A 78 -6.91 -9.23 14.48
N THR A 79 -8.04 -8.72 14.02
CA THR A 79 -8.45 -8.81 12.62
C THR A 79 -8.50 -7.41 12.01
N ARG A 80 -8.33 -7.31 10.70
CA ARG A 80 -8.53 -6.03 10.01
C ARG A 80 -9.96 -5.50 10.21
N CYS A 81 -10.95 -6.40 10.31
CA CYS A 81 -12.34 -6.03 10.58
C CYS A 81 -12.51 -5.39 11.97
N SER A 82 -12.00 -6.03 13.04
CA SER A 82 -12.10 -5.50 14.40
C SER A 82 -11.46 -4.12 14.54
N PHE A 83 -10.29 -3.93 13.92
CA PHE A 83 -9.65 -2.62 13.85
C PHE A 83 -10.55 -1.58 13.17
N LEU A 84 -11.05 -1.86 11.96
CA LEU A 84 -11.91 -0.91 11.22
C LEU A 84 -13.23 -0.61 11.94
N ILE A 85 -13.77 -1.57 12.70
CA ILE A 85 -14.97 -1.39 13.53
C ILE A 85 -14.68 -0.38 14.66
N LYS A 86 -13.55 -0.55 15.36
CA LYS A 86 -13.11 0.39 16.41
C LYS A 86 -12.88 1.81 15.85
N GLN A 87 -12.43 1.90 14.61
CA GLN A 87 -12.24 3.17 13.89
C GLN A 87 -13.54 3.73 13.28
N GLY A 88 -14.66 3.01 13.34
CA GLY A 88 -15.96 3.47 12.83
C GLY A 88 -16.07 3.50 11.30
N VAL A 89 -15.14 2.90 10.56
CA VAL A 89 -15.07 2.95 9.09
C VAL A 89 -15.31 1.60 8.40
N HIS A 90 -15.58 0.55 9.19
CA HIS A 90 -15.79 -0.79 8.66
C HIS A 90 -16.95 -0.86 7.66
N ARG A 91 -16.69 -1.39 6.45
CA ARG A 91 -17.66 -1.54 5.35
C ARG A 91 -18.27 -0.21 4.87
N LEU A 92 -17.56 0.91 5.06
CA LEU A 92 -17.99 2.21 4.54
C LEU A 92 -17.11 2.62 3.36
N GLY A 93 -17.74 3.01 2.25
CA GLY A 93 -17.03 3.55 1.08
C GLY A 93 -15.81 2.74 0.66
N MET A 94 -14.69 3.45 0.47
CA MET A 94 -13.37 2.91 0.11
C MET A 94 -12.79 1.89 1.12
N TRP A 95 -13.20 1.96 2.39
CA TRP A 95 -12.70 1.09 3.46
C TRP A 95 -13.24 -0.34 3.37
N THR A 96 -14.31 -0.55 2.59
CA THR A 96 -14.89 -1.87 2.35
C THR A 96 -13.87 -2.86 1.77
N PHE A 97 -12.88 -2.35 1.03
CA PHE A 97 -11.85 -3.15 0.36
C PHE A 97 -10.60 -3.40 1.24
N GLU A 98 -10.59 -2.85 2.46
CA GLU A 98 -9.52 -3.10 3.43
C GLU A 98 -9.64 -4.46 4.14
N CYS A 99 -10.84 -5.04 4.23
CA CYS A 99 -11.07 -6.41 4.74
C CYS A 99 -11.61 -7.35 3.66
N SER A 100 -11.35 -8.65 3.80
CA SER A 100 -12.00 -9.69 2.97
C SER A 100 -13.52 -9.78 3.18
N CYS A 101 -14.00 -9.24 4.30
CA CYS A 101 -15.40 -9.26 4.73
C CYS A 101 -16.31 -8.27 3.99
N GLY A 102 -15.72 -7.32 3.26
CA GLY A 102 -16.43 -6.31 2.48
C GLY A 102 -16.59 -6.71 1.02
N ALA A 103 -15.64 -7.51 0.50
CA ALA A 103 -15.67 -8.05 -0.87
C ALA A 103 -16.82 -9.04 -1.13
N SER A 104 -17.45 -9.57 -0.08
CA SER A 104 -18.59 -10.49 -0.16
C SER A 104 -19.96 -9.79 -0.25
N THR A 105 -19.99 -8.46 -0.30
CA THR A 105 -21.23 -7.70 -0.41
C THR A 105 -21.45 -7.42 -1.89
N ASP A 106 -22.57 -7.87 -2.45
CA ASP A 106 -23.01 -7.69 -3.85
C ASP A 106 -23.29 -6.21 -4.22
N ILE A 107 -22.44 -5.28 -3.78
CA ILE A 107 -22.46 -3.88 -4.21
C ILE A 107 -21.63 -3.82 -5.51
N PHE A 108 -22.03 -4.63 -6.49
CA PHE A 108 -21.57 -4.55 -7.88
C PHE A 108 -22.31 -3.41 -8.60
N ASP A 109 -22.22 -2.22 -8.02
CA ASP A 109 -22.42 -1.00 -8.79
C ASP A 109 -21.04 -0.37 -8.96
N CYS A 110 -20.16 -1.09 -9.68
CA CYS A 110 -18.83 -0.63 -10.10
C CYS A 110 -18.88 0.69 -10.88
N SER A 111 -20.09 1.15 -11.25
CA SER A 111 -20.39 2.42 -11.90
C SER A 111 -20.17 3.64 -10.99
N ARG A 112 -20.37 3.50 -9.66
CA ARG A 112 -20.26 4.64 -8.74
C ARG A 112 -18.89 4.65 -8.06
N LEU A 113 -18.04 5.57 -8.51
CA LEU A 113 -16.83 5.98 -7.79
C LEU A 113 -17.21 6.29 -6.32
N MET A 114 -16.74 5.47 -5.38
CA MET A 114 -16.88 5.70 -3.95
C MET A 114 -15.96 6.87 -3.57
N LYS A 115 -16.46 8.11 -3.62
CA LYS A 115 -15.66 9.32 -3.40
C LYS A 115 -15.48 9.68 -1.92
N ASP A 116 -16.31 9.12 -1.05
CA ASP A 116 -16.37 9.57 0.34
C ASP A 116 -15.32 8.88 1.20
N TRP A 117 -14.51 9.70 1.88
CA TRP A 117 -13.54 9.24 2.87
C TRP A 117 -14.19 8.60 4.09
N ASN A 118 -15.48 8.84 4.35
CA ASN A 118 -16.22 8.30 5.50
C ASN A 118 -15.50 8.55 6.85
N LEU A 119 -14.76 9.66 6.94
CA LEU A 119 -14.07 10.13 8.12
C LEU A 119 -14.63 11.50 8.50
N SER A 120 -14.52 11.86 9.78
CA SER A 120 -14.76 13.26 10.18
C SER A 120 -13.78 14.19 9.46
N ILE A 121 -14.17 15.44 9.27
CA ILE A 121 -13.36 16.44 8.57
C ILE A 121 -11.98 16.66 9.21
N THR A 122 -11.84 16.38 10.50
CA THR A 122 -10.57 16.48 11.26
C THR A 122 -9.63 15.30 11.03
N LEU A 123 -10.15 14.18 10.52
CA LEU A 123 -9.40 12.96 10.25
C LEU A 123 -9.12 12.76 8.74
N CYS A 124 -9.76 13.56 7.87
CA CYS A 124 -9.62 13.50 6.41
C CYS A 124 -8.53 14.45 5.88
N PRO A 125 -7.75 14.06 4.84
CA PRO A 125 -6.87 14.95 4.08
C PRO A 125 -7.60 15.93 3.16
N CYS A 126 -8.94 15.92 3.20
CA CYS A 126 -9.83 16.79 2.43
C CYS A 126 -9.59 18.30 2.66
N ARG A 127 -8.93 18.68 3.76
CA ARG A 127 -8.68 20.09 4.09
C ARG A 127 -7.43 20.58 3.36
N GLU A 128 -7.54 21.78 2.80
CA GLU A 128 -6.35 22.50 2.38
C GLU A 128 -5.38 22.64 3.57
N PRO A 129 -4.09 22.35 3.38
CA PRO A 129 -3.10 22.48 4.42
C PRO A 129 -3.02 23.94 4.89
N SER A 130 -2.78 24.15 6.19
CA SER A 130 -2.58 25.51 6.71
C SER A 130 -1.22 26.11 6.35
N THR A 131 -0.31 25.28 5.81
CA THR A 131 1.04 25.66 5.45
C THR A 131 1.38 25.16 4.03
N PRO A 132 2.30 25.84 3.32
CA PRO A 132 2.80 25.35 2.04
C PRO A 132 3.38 23.93 2.17
N LEU A 133 3.30 23.16 1.08
CA LEU A 133 3.92 21.84 1.02
C LEU A 133 5.44 21.95 1.30
N PRO A 134 6.00 21.12 2.20
CA PRO A 134 7.43 21.02 2.38
C PRO A 134 8.14 20.66 1.07
N LYS A 135 9.40 21.09 0.89
CA LYS A 135 10.17 20.78 -0.32
C LYS A 135 10.24 19.28 -0.62
N LEU A 136 10.32 18.47 0.44
CA LEU A 136 10.29 17.02 0.38
C LEU A 136 9.66 16.52 1.67
N LEU A 137 8.58 15.74 1.57
CA LEU A 137 8.02 15.04 2.71
C LEU A 137 8.97 13.90 3.08
N SER A 138 9.49 13.88 4.29
CA SER A 138 10.46 12.88 4.79
C SER A 138 9.80 11.61 5.35
N GLY A 139 8.50 11.63 5.60
CA GLY A 139 7.76 10.47 6.06
C GLY A 139 6.33 10.78 6.51
N TRP A 140 5.68 9.78 7.09
CA TRP A 140 4.28 9.85 7.51
C TRP A 140 4.00 10.94 8.55
N LYS A 141 4.89 11.13 9.51
CA LYS A 141 4.72 12.14 10.57
C LYS A 141 4.61 13.54 9.98
N GLU A 142 5.54 13.91 9.10
CA GLU A 142 5.55 15.21 8.44
C GLU A 142 4.33 15.41 7.54
N TYR A 143 3.92 14.36 6.81
CA TYR A 143 2.69 14.42 6.01
C TYR A 143 1.44 14.67 6.87
N TYR A 144 1.30 13.95 7.99
CA TYR A 144 0.17 14.12 8.91
C TYR A 144 0.16 15.52 9.56
N GLU A 145 1.34 16.02 9.95
CA GLU A 145 1.50 17.39 10.45
C GLU A 145 1.10 18.43 9.40
N TRP A 146 1.58 18.28 8.16
CA TRP A 146 1.22 19.16 7.04
C TRP A 146 -0.28 19.16 6.76
N ARG A 147 -0.92 17.98 6.74
CA ARG A 147 -2.38 17.86 6.58
C ARG A 147 -3.19 18.23 7.82
N CYS A 148 -2.54 18.52 8.94
CA CYS A 148 -3.19 18.76 10.23
C CYS A 148 -4.12 17.61 10.65
N ILE A 149 -3.70 16.37 10.38
CA ILE A 149 -4.41 15.14 10.73
C ILE A 149 -3.73 14.50 11.93
N PRO A 150 -4.47 14.06 12.96
CA PRO A 150 -3.87 13.37 14.10
C PRO A 150 -3.42 11.95 13.74
N LEU A 151 -2.35 11.47 14.40
CA LEU A 151 -1.72 10.16 14.15
C LEU A 151 -2.55 8.94 14.57
N ASP A 152 -3.74 9.15 15.13
CA ASP A 152 -4.75 8.11 15.33
C ASP A 152 -5.70 7.95 14.13
N SER A 153 -5.74 8.91 13.19
CA SER A 153 -6.52 8.77 11.96
C SER A 153 -6.04 7.57 11.14
N PRO A 154 -6.92 6.62 10.77
CA PRO A 154 -6.56 5.41 10.03
C PRO A 154 -6.26 5.68 8.55
N VAL A 155 -6.30 6.94 8.11
CA VAL A 155 -6.24 7.34 6.70
C VAL A 155 -4.96 6.85 5.98
N ALA A 156 -3.87 6.59 6.70
CA ALA A 156 -2.67 5.96 6.15
C ALA A 156 -2.95 4.63 5.43
N LEU A 157 -3.98 3.88 5.84
CA LEU A 157 -4.37 2.64 5.15
C LEU A 157 -4.86 2.88 3.72
N LEU A 158 -5.45 4.05 3.44
CA LEU A 158 -5.84 4.44 2.09
C LEU A 158 -4.69 5.18 1.39
N LEU A 159 -4.09 6.16 2.07
CA LEU A 159 -3.10 7.08 1.51
C LEU A 159 -1.77 6.43 1.15
N HIS A 160 -1.51 5.19 1.55
CA HIS A 160 -0.24 4.57 1.23
C HIS A 160 -0.04 4.42 -0.29
N TRP A 161 -1.11 4.32 -1.08
CA TRP A 161 -1.04 4.25 -2.55
C TRP A 161 -0.48 5.54 -3.16
N PRO A 162 -1.15 6.71 -3.04
CA PRO A 162 -0.63 7.95 -3.62
C PRO A 162 0.70 8.36 -3.00
N LEU A 163 0.92 8.15 -1.70
CA LEU A 163 2.19 8.58 -1.09
C LEU A 163 3.38 7.70 -1.47
N THR A 164 3.13 6.43 -1.81
CA THR A 164 4.16 5.58 -2.42
C THR A 164 4.50 6.06 -3.83
N LEU A 165 3.50 6.44 -4.64
CA LEU A 165 3.74 7.05 -5.95
C LEU A 165 4.53 8.35 -5.83
N TYR A 166 4.12 9.26 -4.93
CA TYR A 166 4.85 10.49 -4.64
C TYR A 166 6.34 10.21 -4.38
N TRP A 167 6.64 9.26 -3.49
CA TRP A 167 8.01 8.92 -3.16
C TRP A 167 8.77 8.27 -4.31
N ALA A 168 8.14 7.38 -5.08
CA ALA A 168 8.75 6.78 -6.26
C ALA A 168 9.13 7.86 -7.29
N ILE A 169 8.26 8.83 -7.52
CA ILE A 169 8.49 9.96 -8.42
C ILE A 169 9.63 10.84 -7.89
N LYS A 170 9.62 11.22 -6.61
CA LYS A 170 10.68 12.04 -6.00
C LYS A 170 12.04 11.34 -6.03
N LEU A 171 12.08 10.03 -5.83
CA LEU A 171 13.31 9.24 -5.95
C LEU A 171 13.82 9.19 -7.40
N ALA A 172 12.91 9.06 -8.37
CA ALA A 172 13.28 9.08 -9.79
C ALA A 172 13.82 10.45 -10.22
N ASP A 173 13.20 11.53 -9.77
CA ASP A 173 13.61 12.92 -9.98
C ASP A 173 15.02 13.19 -9.39
N GLN A 174 15.23 12.83 -8.12
CA GLN A 174 16.53 12.95 -7.46
C GLN A 174 17.62 12.09 -8.12
N GLY A 175 17.23 10.95 -8.70
CA GLY A 175 18.12 10.06 -9.45
C GLY A 175 18.39 10.51 -10.88
N ASN A 176 17.79 11.62 -11.34
CA ASN A 176 17.78 12.05 -12.75
C ASN A 176 17.33 10.93 -13.71
N LEU A 177 16.40 10.08 -13.26
CA LEU A 177 15.87 8.94 -14.03
C LEU A 177 14.68 9.34 -14.90
N THR A 178 14.11 10.53 -14.66
CA THR A 178 13.00 11.11 -15.42
C THR A 178 13.42 12.46 -15.98
N PRO A 179 12.84 12.88 -17.13
CA PRO A 179 12.91 14.28 -17.55
C PRO A 179 12.38 15.19 -16.43
N GLU A 180 12.85 16.44 -16.37
CA GLU A 180 12.29 17.43 -15.43
C GLU A 180 10.77 17.44 -15.54
N ILE A 181 10.10 17.24 -14.40
CA ILE A 181 8.64 17.33 -14.30
C ILE A 181 8.30 18.79 -14.56
N SER A 182 7.78 19.05 -15.76
CA SER A 182 7.36 20.39 -16.16
C SER A 182 5.94 20.64 -15.65
N ASN A 183 4.95 20.54 -16.53
CA ASN A 183 3.56 20.88 -16.24
C ASN A 183 2.63 19.66 -16.24
N GLU A 184 3.12 18.50 -16.69
CA GLU A 184 2.33 17.29 -16.84
C GLU A 184 3.15 16.07 -16.41
N LEU A 185 2.50 15.19 -15.66
CA LEU A 185 3.05 13.92 -15.19
C LEU A 185 2.08 12.81 -15.56
N CYS A 186 2.49 11.95 -16.50
CA CYS A 186 1.75 10.75 -16.86
C CYS A 186 2.32 9.53 -16.11
N ILE A 187 1.45 8.83 -15.37
CA ILE A 187 1.78 7.67 -14.55
C ILE A 187 1.07 6.45 -15.13
N HIS A 188 1.83 5.50 -15.69
CA HIS A 188 1.30 4.20 -16.07
C HIS A 188 1.40 3.23 -14.88
N TYR A 189 0.28 3.03 -14.18
CA TYR A 189 0.18 2.16 -13.01
C TYR A 189 -0.15 0.73 -13.42
N LEU A 190 0.81 -0.18 -13.26
CA LEU A 190 0.69 -1.58 -13.72
C LEU A 190 0.13 -2.49 -12.63
N GLY A 191 -0.86 -3.31 -12.98
CA GLY A 191 -1.44 -4.34 -12.13
C GLY A 191 -2.19 -3.82 -10.90
N PRO A 192 -3.12 -2.86 -11.04
CA PRO A 192 -3.91 -2.39 -9.91
C PRO A 192 -4.89 -3.47 -9.42
N GLU A 193 -5.11 -3.56 -8.11
CA GLU A 193 -6.03 -4.50 -7.48
C GLU A 193 -7.07 -3.75 -6.63
N LYS A 194 -6.73 -3.47 -5.37
CA LYS A 194 -7.60 -2.74 -4.44
C LYS A 194 -7.75 -1.27 -4.83
N GLU A 195 -6.72 -0.73 -5.45
CA GLU A 195 -6.60 0.65 -5.92
C GLU A 195 -7.76 1.04 -6.84
N LEU A 196 -8.27 0.09 -7.65
CA LEU A 196 -9.42 0.30 -8.53
C LEU A 196 -10.71 0.69 -7.80
N HIS A 197 -10.80 0.37 -6.51
CA HIS A 197 -11.95 0.69 -5.67
C HIS A 197 -11.70 1.91 -4.78
N GLN A 198 -10.49 2.47 -4.84
CA GLN A 198 -10.01 3.56 -3.99
C GLN A 198 -9.46 4.72 -4.84
N LEU A 199 -9.98 4.89 -6.08
CA LEU A 199 -9.47 5.86 -7.05
C LEU A 199 -9.46 7.31 -6.53
N SER A 200 -10.46 7.70 -5.75
CA SER A 200 -10.50 9.05 -5.16
C SER A 200 -9.35 9.34 -4.20
N VAL A 201 -8.66 8.32 -3.67
CA VAL A 201 -7.48 8.52 -2.82
C VAL A 201 -6.33 9.13 -3.63
N PHE A 202 -6.25 8.84 -4.93
CA PHE A 202 -5.21 9.37 -5.80
C PHE A 202 -5.33 10.87 -6.06
N SER A 203 -6.47 11.50 -5.74
CA SER A 203 -6.59 12.96 -5.80
C SER A 203 -5.61 13.66 -4.86
N GLU A 204 -5.09 12.96 -3.85
CA GLU A 204 -4.05 13.47 -2.96
C GLU A 204 -2.77 13.87 -3.72
N LEU A 205 -2.49 13.23 -4.86
CA LEU A 205 -1.34 13.55 -5.68
C LEU A 205 -1.35 15.01 -6.18
N HIS A 206 -2.52 15.59 -6.44
CA HIS A 206 -2.63 17.00 -6.81
C HIS A 206 -2.15 17.94 -5.71
N ALA A 207 -2.28 17.54 -4.45
CA ALA A 207 -1.85 18.38 -3.34
C ALA A 207 -0.34 18.27 -3.07
N VAL A 208 0.26 17.12 -3.33
CA VAL A 208 1.71 16.90 -3.15
C VAL A 208 2.54 17.22 -4.40
N PHE A 209 1.89 17.48 -5.53
CA PHE A 209 2.49 18.09 -6.72
C PHE A 209 1.65 19.29 -7.16
N PRO A 210 1.70 20.41 -6.40
CA PRO A 210 1.03 21.63 -6.81
C PRO A 210 1.54 22.04 -8.20
N ASP A 211 0.64 22.55 -9.03
CA ASP A 211 0.94 23.05 -10.39
C ASP A 211 1.30 22.01 -11.46
N VAL A 212 1.24 20.72 -11.13
CA VAL A 212 1.43 19.63 -12.10
C VAL A 212 0.08 19.01 -12.46
N ARG A 213 -0.22 18.91 -13.76
CA ARG A 213 -1.33 18.08 -14.26
C ARG A 213 -0.93 16.62 -14.17
N ILE A 214 -1.68 15.84 -13.40
CA ILE A 214 -1.40 14.42 -13.22
C ILE A 214 -2.38 13.62 -14.06
N HIS A 215 -1.85 12.64 -14.78
CA HIS A 215 -2.62 11.65 -15.50
C HIS A 215 -2.23 10.25 -15.01
N ILE A 216 -3.21 9.40 -14.70
CA ILE A 216 -2.93 8.03 -14.25
C ILE A 216 -3.64 7.03 -15.14
N ASP A 217 -2.85 6.27 -15.89
CA ASP A 217 -3.32 5.13 -16.68
C ASP A 217 -3.16 3.85 -15.87
N LEU A 218 -4.28 3.30 -15.41
CA LEU A 218 -4.33 2.03 -14.69
C LEU A 218 -4.40 0.87 -15.70
N VAL A 219 -3.37 0.04 -15.75
CA VAL A 219 -3.23 -1.01 -16.77
C VAL A 219 -3.07 -2.38 -16.12
N GLY A 220 -4.02 -3.29 -16.37
CA GLY A 220 -3.91 -4.66 -15.91
C GLY A 220 -5.18 -5.48 -16.14
N PRO A 221 -5.10 -6.81 -15.98
CA PRO A 221 -6.23 -7.72 -16.24
C PRO A 221 -7.40 -7.56 -15.27
N ALA A 222 -7.19 -6.89 -14.13
CA ALA A 222 -8.24 -6.60 -13.15
C ALA A 222 -9.04 -5.32 -13.48
N VAL A 223 -8.60 -4.53 -14.46
CA VAL A 223 -9.33 -3.34 -14.91
C VAL A 223 -10.55 -3.80 -15.71
N PRO A 224 -11.78 -3.44 -15.30
CA PRO A 224 -12.98 -3.80 -16.05
C PRO A 224 -13.03 -3.11 -17.41
N GLU A 225 -13.52 -3.78 -18.46
CA GLU A 225 -13.69 -3.20 -19.80
C GLU A 225 -14.53 -1.92 -19.78
N GLU A 226 -15.52 -1.83 -18.88
CA GLU A 226 -16.34 -0.63 -18.65
C GLU A 226 -15.53 0.60 -18.23
N ARG A 227 -14.28 0.39 -17.78
CA ARG A 227 -13.35 1.42 -17.35
C ARG A 227 -12.18 1.63 -18.30
N ASP A 228 -12.14 0.92 -19.42
CA ASP A 228 -11.24 1.26 -20.52
C ASP A 228 -11.62 2.66 -21.01
N GLN A 229 -10.82 3.67 -20.66
CA GLN A 229 -10.95 5.12 -20.92
C GLN A 229 -11.37 6.00 -19.71
N LEU A 230 -11.51 5.46 -18.50
CA LEU A 230 -11.73 6.29 -17.31
C LEU A 230 -10.41 6.97 -16.88
N GLN A 231 -10.27 8.24 -17.24
CA GLN A 231 -9.18 9.11 -16.80
C GLN A 231 -9.40 9.51 -15.33
N VAL A 232 -8.40 9.26 -14.46
CA VAL A 232 -8.38 9.69 -13.04
C VAL A 232 -7.50 10.91 -12.88
#